data_AF-A0A9R0WGP4-F1
#
_entry.id   AF-A0A9R0WGP4-F1
#
_cell.length_a   1.000
_cell.length_b   1.000
_cell.length_c   1.000
_cell.angle_alpha   90.00
_cell.angle_beta   90.00
_cell.angle_gamma   90.00
#
_symmetry.space_group_name_H-M   'P 1'
#
loop_
_entity.id
_entity.type
_entity.pdbx_description
1 polymer ?
#
loop_
_entity_poly.entity_id
_entity_poly.type
_entity_poly.pdbx_seq_one_letter_code
_entity_poly.pdbx_strand_id
1 'polypeptide(L)'
;MSESELSVIKPESLKTYIWLQCFDGSIQQVEEEVAMFCPMICREIVKNGTGSSKNHAIALPERVNPSSLSLILDYCRFHQVPGRSNKERKSFDEKFVRIDTEKLCELTSAADSLQLKPLVDLTSRALARIIEGKTPEEIRDIFHLPDDLTEA
;
A
#
# COMPACT_ATOMS: atom_id res chain seq x y z
N MET A 1 -27.02 46.05 14.65
CA MET A 1 -27.85 44.96 14.11
C MET A 1 -26.90 44.01 13.43
N SER A 2 -26.75 42.84 14.04
CA SER A 2 -25.77 41.80 13.76
C SER A 2 -26.12 40.97 12.52
N GLU A 3 -25.05 40.58 11.84
CA GLU A 3 -24.83 39.31 11.13
C GLU A 3 -25.78 38.87 10.03
N SER A 4 -25.23 38.74 8.82
CA SER A 4 -25.22 37.44 8.14
C SER A 4 -24.03 37.38 7.18
N GLU A 5 -22.89 36.92 7.67
CA GLU A 5 -21.83 36.41 6.82
C GLU A 5 -22.33 35.10 6.20
N LEU A 6 -22.59 35.12 4.89
CA LEU A 6 -22.77 33.92 4.10
C LEU A 6 -21.43 33.19 4.04
N SER A 7 -21.21 32.29 4.99
CA SER A 7 -20.12 31.32 4.95
C SER A 7 -20.22 30.52 3.66
N VAL A 8 -19.26 30.73 2.76
CA VAL A 8 -19.01 29.91 1.58
C VAL A 8 -18.66 28.50 2.06
N ILE A 9 -19.67 27.63 2.09
CA ILE A 9 -19.47 26.20 2.30
C ILE A 9 -18.73 25.70 1.06
N LYS A 10 -17.42 25.49 1.17
CA LYS A 10 -16.69 24.66 0.20
C LYS A 10 -17.40 23.30 0.18
N PRO A 11 -17.71 22.72 -0.99
CA PRO A 11 -18.25 21.38 -1.02
C PRO A 11 -17.17 20.44 -0.46
N GLU A 12 -17.32 20.04 0.80
CA GLU A 12 -16.61 18.90 1.33
C GLU A 12 -17.05 17.72 0.46
N SER A 13 -16.12 17.17 -0.33
CA SER A 13 -16.35 15.94 -1.06
C SER A 13 -16.78 14.88 -0.05
N LEU A 14 -18.00 14.36 -0.19
CA LEU A 14 -18.50 13.26 0.62
C LEU A 14 -17.47 12.12 0.52
N LYS A 15 -16.80 11.83 1.63
CA LYS A 15 -15.87 10.70 1.68
C LYS A 15 -16.67 9.42 1.55
N THR A 16 -16.45 8.70 0.47
CA THR A 16 -17.02 7.37 0.28
C THR A 16 -16.08 6.31 0.83
N TYR A 17 -16.66 5.18 1.24
CA TYR A 17 -15.95 4.12 1.91
C TYR A 17 -16.34 2.76 1.34
N ILE A 18 -15.36 1.86 1.28
CA ILE A 18 -15.54 0.47 0.84
C ILE A 18 -15.07 -0.52 1.90
N TRP A 19 -15.56 -1.75 1.80
CA TRP A 19 -15.18 -2.85 2.67
C TRP A 19 -14.19 -3.79 1.97
N LEU A 20 -13.05 -4.02 2.61
CA LEU A 20 -12.02 -4.95 2.17
C LEU A 20 -11.91 -6.10 3.18
N GLN A 21 -11.74 -7.32 2.69
CA GLN A 21 -11.50 -8.50 3.50
C GLN A 21 -10.07 -9.00 3.25
N CYS A 22 -9.25 -9.02 4.30
CA CYS A 22 -7.93 -9.66 4.27
C CYS A 22 -8.06 -11.19 4.33
N PHE A 23 -6.96 -11.88 4.00
CA PHE A 23 -6.95 -13.34 3.94
C PHE A 23 -7.20 -14.03 5.29
N ASP A 24 -6.81 -13.39 6.39
CA ASP A 24 -7.10 -13.86 7.76
C ASP A 24 -8.60 -13.76 8.14
N GLY A 25 -9.45 -13.32 7.19
CA GLY A 25 -10.88 -13.12 7.38
C GLY A 25 -11.22 -11.77 8.02
N SER A 26 -10.24 -10.97 8.42
CA SER A 26 -10.48 -9.64 8.96
C SER A 26 -11.08 -8.72 7.90
N ILE A 27 -12.07 -7.93 8.29
CA ILE A 27 -12.79 -7.01 7.41
C ILE A 27 -12.58 -5.59 7.92
N GLN A 28 -12.18 -4.70 7.04
CA GLN A 28 -11.92 -3.30 7.35
C GLN A 28 -12.57 -2.36 6.35
N GLN A 29 -12.99 -1.20 6.86
CA GLN A 29 -13.57 -0.13 6.06
C GLN A 29 -12.49 0.91 5.76
N VAL A 30 -12.36 1.30 4.50
CA VAL A 30 -11.30 2.21 4.03
C VAL A 30 -11.89 3.25 3.08
N GLU A 31 -11.21 4.39 2.91
CA GLU A 31 -11.63 5.42 1.97
C GLU A 31 -11.56 4.87 0.54
N GLU A 32 -12.65 5.00 -0.21
CA GLU A 32 -12.76 4.45 -1.56
C GLU A 32 -11.72 5.08 -2.49
N GLU A 33 -11.57 6.41 -2.46
CA GLU A 33 -10.61 7.13 -3.33
C GLU A 33 -9.16 6.66 -3.13
N VAL A 34 -8.79 6.35 -1.88
CA VAL A 34 -7.46 5.86 -1.51
C VAL A 34 -7.27 4.44 -2.03
N ALA A 35 -8.26 3.57 -1.79
CA ALA A 35 -8.18 2.17 -2.15
C ALA A 35 -8.26 1.95 -3.68
N MET A 36 -8.99 2.81 -4.40
CA MET A 36 -9.05 2.80 -5.87
C MET A 36 -7.72 3.16 -6.53
N PHE A 37 -6.76 3.72 -5.80
CA PHE A 37 -5.40 3.90 -6.31
C PHE A 37 -4.70 2.55 -6.59
N CYS A 38 -5.17 1.47 -5.96
CA CYS A 38 -4.76 0.10 -6.28
C CYS A 38 -5.57 -0.45 -7.46
N PRO A 39 -4.93 -0.79 -8.60
CA PRO A 39 -5.66 -1.24 -9.80
C PRO A 39 -6.48 -2.52 -9.62
N MET A 40 -6.04 -3.43 -8.75
CA MET A 40 -6.80 -4.63 -8.42
C MET A 40 -8.14 -4.29 -7.76
N ILE A 41 -8.12 -3.44 -6.72
CA ILE A 41 -9.31 -3.00 -5.99
C ILE A 41 -10.25 -2.21 -6.90
N CYS A 42 -9.71 -1.27 -7.68
CA CYS A 42 -10.50 -0.50 -8.65
C CYS A 42 -11.25 -1.40 -9.63
N ARG A 43 -10.59 -2.44 -10.14
CA ARG A 43 -11.22 -3.40 -11.05
C ARG A 43 -12.37 -4.16 -10.37
N GLU A 44 -12.20 -4.58 -9.13
CA GLU A 44 -13.24 -5.31 -8.37
C GLU A 44 -14.49 -4.45 -8.20
N ILE A 45 -14.32 -3.17 -7.84
CA ILE A 45 -15.44 -2.21 -7.73
C ILE A 45 -16.12 -2.03 -9.09
N VAL A 46 -15.36 -1.68 -10.13
CA VAL A 46 -15.92 -1.27 -11.43
C VAL A 46 -16.54 -2.44 -12.20
N LYS A 47 -15.95 -3.64 -12.13
CA LYS A 47 -16.42 -4.81 -12.90
C LYS A 47 -17.40 -5.68 -12.14
N ASN A 48 -17.17 -5.87 -10.83
CA ASN A 48 -17.91 -6.86 -10.04
C ASN A 48 -18.90 -6.21 -9.06
N GLY A 49 -18.82 -4.90 -8.84
CA GLY A 49 -19.71 -4.17 -7.92
C GLY A 49 -19.47 -4.50 -6.44
N THR A 50 -18.27 -4.99 -6.11
CA THR A 50 -17.89 -5.39 -4.75
C THR A 50 -17.44 -4.20 -3.90
N GLY A 51 -17.44 -4.37 -2.58
CA GLY A 51 -17.00 -3.38 -1.59
C GLY A 51 -18.11 -2.55 -0.95
N SER A 52 -19.36 -2.68 -1.38
CA SER A 52 -20.49 -1.86 -0.91
C SER A 52 -20.95 -2.15 0.52
N SER A 53 -20.67 -3.33 1.07
CA SER A 53 -21.03 -3.72 2.44
C SER A 53 -20.09 -4.80 2.98
N LYS A 54 -20.12 -5.04 4.30
CA LYS A 54 -19.35 -6.14 4.93
C LYS A 54 -19.62 -7.51 4.31
N ASN A 55 -20.87 -7.79 3.93
CA ASN A 55 -21.27 -9.07 3.31
C ASN A 55 -20.88 -9.17 1.84
N HIS A 56 -20.43 -8.07 1.25
CA HIS A 56 -20.02 -7.97 -0.14
C HIS A 56 -18.66 -7.28 -0.23
N ALA A 57 -17.79 -7.54 0.75
CA ALA A 57 -16.45 -6.97 0.82
C ALA A 57 -15.57 -7.48 -0.35
N ILE A 58 -14.60 -6.68 -0.76
CA ILE A 58 -13.59 -7.10 -1.74
C ILE A 58 -12.61 -8.03 -1.04
N ALA A 59 -12.56 -9.29 -1.48
CA ALA A 59 -11.59 -10.25 -0.98
C ALA A 59 -10.19 -9.92 -1.53
N LEU A 60 -9.26 -9.62 -0.64
CA LEU A 60 -7.88 -9.32 -1.00
C LEU A 60 -7.07 -10.62 -1.16
N PRO A 61 -6.02 -10.62 -2.00
CA PRO A 61 -5.13 -11.77 -2.16
C PRO A 61 -4.45 -12.19 -0.85
N GLU A 62 -4.04 -13.47 -0.78
CA GLU A 62 -3.41 -14.07 0.40
C GLU A 62 -2.21 -13.30 0.95
N ARG A 63 -1.41 -12.69 0.07
CA ARG A 63 -0.22 -11.92 0.44
C ARG A 63 -0.54 -10.56 1.07
N VAL A 64 -1.80 -10.17 1.17
CA VAL A 64 -2.24 -8.87 1.70
C VAL A 64 -2.82 -9.05 3.10
N ASN A 65 -1.98 -8.80 4.10
CA ASN A 65 -2.35 -8.81 5.51
C ASN A 65 -2.72 -7.39 6.00
N PRO A 66 -3.33 -7.23 7.19
CA PRO A 66 -3.74 -5.92 7.68
C PRO A 66 -2.59 -4.91 7.82
N SER A 67 -1.40 -5.36 8.22
CA SER A 67 -0.22 -4.52 8.41
C SER A 67 0.30 -3.98 7.07
N SER A 68 0.45 -4.84 6.06
CA SER A 68 0.90 -4.43 4.73
C SER A 68 -0.15 -3.58 4.03
N LEU A 69 -1.45 -3.90 4.18
CA LEU A 69 -2.52 -3.07 3.65
C LEU A 69 -2.49 -1.66 4.23
N SER A 70 -2.29 -1.50 5.54
CA SER A 70 -2.19 -0.17 6.18
C SER A 70 -1.07 0.67 5.54
N LEU A 71 0.11 0.09 5.34
CA LEU A 71 1.24 0.78 4.70
C LEU A 71 0.94 1.15 3.24
N ILE A 72 0.27 0.26 2.50
CA ILE A 72 -0.15 0.53 1.11
C ILE A 72 -1.12 1.71 1.09
N LEU A 73 -2.12 1.74 1.97
CA LEU A 73 -3.09 2.83 2.03
C LEU A 73 -2.43 4.15 2.42
N ASP A 74 -1.46 4.15 3.34
CA ASP A 74 -0.70 5.35 3.69
C ASP A 74 0.15 5.87 2.51
N TYR A 75 0.77 4.96 1.75
CA TYR A 75 1.44 5.30 0.50
C TYR A 75 0.46 5.93 -0.51
N CYS A 76 -0.71 5.33 -0.70
CA CYS A 76 -1.75 5.82 -1.62
C CYS A 76 -2.26 7.21 -1.18
N ARG A 77 -2.59 7.39 0.11
CA ARG A 77 -2.99 8.69 0.70
C ARG A 77 -1.96 9.78 0.42
N PHE A 78 -0.67 9.44 0.49
CA PHE A 78 0.37 10.40 0.15
C PHE A 78 0.50 10.64 -1.37
N HIS A 79 0.43 9.60 -2.19
CA HIS A 79 0.73 9.74 -3.61
C HIS A 79 -0.42 10.26 -4.46
N GLN A 80 -1.67 10.11 -3.99
CA GLN A 80 -2.87 10.59 -4.68
C GLN A 80 -3.03 12.11 -4.64
N VAL A 81 -2.45 12.81 -3.65
CA VAL A 81 -2.64 14.26 -3.51
C VAL A 81 -1.93 15.00 -4.65
N PRO A 82 -2.67 15.77 -5.48
CA PRO A 82 -2.08 16.55 -6.55
C PRO A 82 -1.25 17.72 -5.99
N GLY A 83 -0.34 18.24 -6.80
CA GLY A 83 0.45 19.45 -6.45
C GLY A 83 1.67 19.23 -5.55
N ARG A 84 1.89 18.01 -5.03
CA ARG A 84 3.14 17.67 -4.32
C ARG A 84 4.34 17.70 -5.27
N SER A 85 5.41 18.39 -4.88
CA SER A 85 6.64 18.47 -5.66
C SER A 85 7.38 17.12 -5.70
N ASN A 86 8.24 16.96 -6.72
CA ASN A 86 9.12 15.79 -6.81
C ASN A 86 10.05 15.65 -5.60
N LYS A 87 10.46 16.78 -5.00
CA LYS A 87 11.31 16.78 -3.80
C LYS A 87 10.57 16.23 -2.58
N GLU A 88 9.31 16.63 -2.39
CA GLU A 88 8.48 16.11 -1.29
C GLU A 88 8.20 14.62 -1.46
N ARG A 89 7.83 14.19 -2.68
CA ARG A 89 7.61 12.76 -3.00
C ARG A 89 8.85 11.92 -2.72
N LYS A 90 10.01 12.34 -3.22
CA LYS A 90 11.28 11.65 -2.96
C LYS A 90 11.61 11.59 -1.47
N SER A 91 11.41 12.67 -0.73
CA SER A 91 11.70 12.69 0.72
C SER A 91 10.75 11.79 1.51
N PHE A 92 9.48 11.69 1.10
CA PHE A 92 8.54 10.73 1.67
C PHE A 92 9.00 9.30 1.37
N ASP A 93 9.23 8.98 0.10
CA ASP A 93 9.63 7.64 -0.34
C ASP A 93 10.88 7.13 0.39
N GLU A 94 11.90 7.99 0.54
CA GLU A 94 13.14 7.67 1.25
C GLU A 94 12.94 7.38 2.73
N LYS A 95 11.89 7.91 3.36
CA LYS A 95 11.55 7.62 4.76
C LYS A 95 10.62 6.42 4.86
N PHE A 96 9.69 6.31 3.93
CA PHE A 96 8.67 5.28 3.87
C PHE A 96 9.27 3.87 3.77
N VAL A 97 10.34 3.71 2.99
CA VAL A 97 11.03 2.40 2.85
C VAL A 97 12.05 2.10 3.97
N ARG A 98 12.23 2.97 4.96
CA ARG A 98 13.13 2.74 6.11
C ARG A 98 12.43 1.91 7.19
N ILE A 99 12.00 0.73 6.78
CA ILE A 99 11.43 -0.31 7.64
C ILE A 99 12.36 -1.53 7.61
N ASP A 100 12.12 -2.50 8.49
CA ASP A 100 12.88 -3.74 8.49
C ASP A 100 12.70 -4.53 7.17
N THR A 101 13.73 -5.29 6.79
CA THR A 101 13.80 -5.99 5.50
C THR A 101 12.64 -6.96 5.30
N GLU A 102 12.24 -7.66 6.37
CA GLU A 102 11.11 -8.60 6.35
C GLU A 102 9.81 -7.88 5.96
N LYS A 103 9.45 -6.79 6.63
CA LYS A 103 8.28 -5.98 6.25
C LYS A 103 8.41 -5.37 4.87
N LEU A 104 9.61 -5.01 4.42
CA LEU A 104 9.82 -4.48 3.08
C LEU A 104 9.55 -5.54 2.00
N CYS A 105 9.93 -6.80 2.24
CA CYS A 105 9.60 -7.95 1.40
C CYS A 105 8.10 -8.23 1.37
N GLU A 106 7.44 -8.25 2.54
CA GLU A 106 5.99 -8.40 2.64
C GLU A 106 5.26 -7.29 1.90
N LEU A 107 5.66 -6.04 2.10
CA LEU A 107 5.08 -4.88 1.43
C LEU A 107 5.23 -4.97 -0.09
N THR A 108 6.38 -5.42 -0.57
CA THR A 108 6.62 -5.63 -2.01
C THR A 108 5.64 -6.67 -2.57
N SER A 109 5.51 -7.80 -1.90
CA SER A 109 4.61 -8.89 -2.29
C SER A 109 3.13 -8.49 -2.26
N ALA A 110 2.71 -7.75 -1.24
CA ALA A 110 1.35 -7.23 -1.10
C ALA A 110 1.04 -6.19 -2.19
N ALA A 111 1.97 -5.26 -2.44
CA ALA A 111 1.82 -4.24 -3.47
C ALA A 111 1.70 -4.85 -4.87
N ASP A 112 2.47 -5.90 -5.17
CA ASP A 112 2.38 -6.64 -6.43
C ASP A 112 1.02 -7.33 -6.59
N SER A 113 0.53 -7.97 -5.51
CA SER A 113 -0.79 -8.60 -5.48
C SER A 113 -1.93 -7.61 -5.71
N LEU A 114 -1.78 -6.37 -5.24
CA LEU A 114 -2.71 -5.26 -5.49
C LEU A 114 -2.45 -4.51 -6.82
N GLN A 115 -1.45 -4.95 -7.60
CA GLN A 115 -1.04 -4.39 -8.89
C GLN A 115 -0.57 -2.93 -8.78
N LEU A 116 -0.05 -2.51 -7.63
CA LEU A 116 0.42 -1.15 -7.36
C LEU A 116 1.89 -0.99 -7.77
N LYS A 117 2.13 -0.97 -9.09
CA LYS A 117 3.49 -0.94 -9.67
C LYS A 117 4.42 0.15 -9.10
N PRO A 118 4.01 1.41 -8.88
CA PRO A 118 4.92 2.43 -8.33
C PRO A 118 5.49 2.05 -6.95
N LEU A 119 4.69 1.38 -6.12
CA LEU A 119 5.13 0.92 -4.82
C LEU A 119 6.05 -0.30 -4.94
N VAL A 120 5.74 -1.24 -5.85
CA VAL A 120 6.63 -2.38 -6.16
C VAL A 120 8.00 -1.89 -6.62
N ASP A 121 8.05 -0.92 -7.53
CA ASP A 121 9.30 -0.37 -8.05
C ASP A 121 10.08 0.40 -6.97
N LEU A 122 9.38 1.05 -6.02
CA LEU A 122 9.99 1.72 -4.89
C LEU A 122 10.63 0.72 -3.91
N THR A 123 9.88 -0.28 -3.47
CA THR A 123 10.37 -1.25 -2.48
C THR A 123 11.43 -2.16 -3.09
N SER A 124 11.29 -2.57 -4.36
CA SER A 124 12.30 -3.38 -5.07
C SER A 124 13.63 -2.65 -5.18
N ARG A 125 13.63 -1.33 -5.44
CA ARG A 125 14.87 -0.52 -5.44
C ARG A 125 15.49 -0.40 -4.06
N ALA A 126 14.67 -0.34 -3.00
CA ALA A 126 15.16 -0.33 -1.63
C ALA A 126 15.82 -1.68 -1.27
N LEU A 127 15.19 -2.79 -1.63
CA LEU A 127 15.76 -4.14 -1.47
C LEU A 127 17.06 -4.32 -2.27
N ALA A 128 17.11 -3.84 -3.51
CA ALA A 128 18.32 -3.90 -4.34
C ALA A 128 19.51 -3.17 -3.67
N ARG A 129 19.27 -2.01 -3.02
CA ARG A 129 20.31 -1.28 -2.28
C ARG A 129 20.77 -2.00 -1.01
N ILE A 130 19.92 -2.81 -0.40
CA ILE A 130 20.30 -3.64 0.76
C ILE A 130 21.26 -4.76 0.31
N ILE A 131 21.02 -5.32 -0.88
CA ILE A 131 21.83 -6.39 -1.47
C ILE A 131 23.14 -5.87 -2.07
N GLU A 132 23.15 -4.63 -2.56
CA GLU A 132 24.30 -4.03 -3.23
C GLU A 132 25.56 -4.07 -2.35
N GLY A 133 26.62 -4.72 -2.85
CA GLY A 133 27.89 -4.83 -2.15
C GLY A 133 27.93 -5.86 -1.01
N LYS A 134 26.86 -6.64 -0.81
CA LYS A 134 26.83 -7.75 0.16
C LYS A 134 27.33 -9.05 -0.44
N THR A 135 28.01 -9.84 0.39
CA THR A 135 28.40 -11.21 0.07
C THR A 135 27.19 -12.15 0.09
N PRO A 136 27.23 -13.31 -0.59
CA PRO A 136 26.16 -14.31 -0.53
C PRO A 136 25.79 -14.72 0.91
N GLU A 137 26.77 -14.84 1.79
CA GLU A 137 26.59 -15.19 3.20
C GLU A 137 25.83 -14.08 3.95
N GLU A 138 26.24 -12.82 3.79
CA GLU A 138 25.51 -11.68 4.37
C GLU A 138 24.09 -11.56 3.84
N ILE A 139 23.86 -11.85 2.55
CA ILE A 139 22.52 -11.83 1.95
C ILE A 139 21.66 -12.92 2.59
N ARG A 140 22.19 -14.13 2.77
CA ARG A 140 21.47 -15.23 3.45
C ARG A 140 21.10 -14.83 4.87
N ASP A 141 22.01 -14.21 5.61
CA ASP A 141 21.75 -13.74 6.97
C ASP A 141 20.66 -12.65 7.01
N ILE A 142 20.73 -11.65 6.11
CA ILE A 142 19.77 -10.53 6.04
C ILE A 142 18.36 -11.01 5.68
N PHE A 143 18.25 -11.96 4.74
CA PHE A 143 16.97 -12.46 4.23
C PHE A 143 16.52 -13.75 4.90
N HIS A 144 17.26 -14.22 5.92
CA HIS A 144 16.99 -15.48 6.63
C HIS A 144 16.83 -16.68 5.68
N LEU A 145 17.66 -16.74 4.64
CA LEU A 145 17.62 -17.81 3.64
C LEU A 145 18.39 -19.03 4.15
N PRO A 146 17.89 -20.26 3.90
CA PRO A 146 18.63 -21.48 4.22
C PRO A 146 19.93 -21.56 3.42
N ASP A 147 20.94 -22.21 4.00
CA ASP A 147 22.17 -22.54 3.28
C ASP A 147 21.92 -23.75 2.37
N ASP A 148 21.59 -23.49 1.11
CA ASP A 148 21.32 -24.53 0.12
C ASP A 148 22.60 -25.20 -0.43
N LEU A 149 23.80 -24.91 0.14
CA LEU A 149 25.05 -25.60 -0.19
C LEU A 149 25.27 -26.83 0.71
N THR A 150 24.28 -27.72 0.77
CA THR A 150 24.58 -29.13 1.03
C THR A 150 24.98 -29.76 -0.30
N GLU A 151 26.29 -29.91 -0.51
CA GLU A 151 26.83 -30.77 -1.57
C GLU A 151 26.14 -32.14 -1.53
N ALA A 152 25.65 -32.60 -2.68
CA ALA A 152 25.25 -33.98 -2.90
C ALA A 152 26.48 -34.86 -3.13
#